data_AF-A0A354Z6C4-F1
#
_entry.id   AF-A0A354Z6C4-F1
#
_cell.length_a   1.000
_cell.length_b   1.000
_cell.length_c   1.000
_cell.angle_alpha   90.00
_cell.angle_beta   90.00
_cell.angle_gamma   90.00
#
_symmetry.space_group_name_H-M   'P 1'
#
loop_
_entity.id
_entity.type
_entity.pdbx_description
1 polymer ?
#
loop_
_entity_poly.entity_id
_entity_poly.type
_entity_poly.pdbx_seq_one_letter_code
_entity_poly.pdbx_strand_id
1 'polypeptide(L)'
;TMAVRSPYLLGVCGYMLLYTIGSTFLYFLQAGIVASEIDGAARQTAYFATVDIWVNGLTLAIQLLATGRIMARLGVGLTLAALPLISLVGFAGLGLWPTLAAVVVFTVARRTSNFALSRPAREALYVPLSRIGKYKAKNFIDTFVYRLGDQIGAWSNGLLLWLGLGVTGIATTALPLAGAWLLLALWLGRKHQSLIAAEPAPN
;
A
#
# COMPACT_ATOMS: atom_id res chain seq x y z
N THR A 1 -11.86 5.27 26.14
CA THR A 1 -10.78 4.45 25.53
C THR A 1 -11.28 3.36 24.55
N MET A 2 -12.39 3.55 23.83
CA MET A 2 -12.97 2.54 22.92
C MET A 2 -12.23 2.32 21.56
N ALA A 3 -11.16 3.05 21.26
CA ALA A 3 -10.39 2.83 20.01
C ALA A 3 -9.68 1.46 20.01
N VAL A 4 -9.34 0.93 21.19
CA VAL A 4 -8.69 -0.37 21.38
C VAL A 4 -9.69 -1.54 21.34
N ARG A 5 -11.02 -1.28 21.35
CA ARG A 5 -12.03 -2.33 21.52
C ARG A 5 -12.58 -2.94 20.22
N SER A 6 -12.34 -2.35 19.05
CA SER A 6 -12.76 -2.96 17.78
C SER A 6 -11.55 -3.51 17.03
N PRO A 7 -11.36 -4.85 16.99
CA PRO A 7 -10.25 -5.45 16.25
C PRO A 7 -10.28 -5.06 14.77
N TYR A 8 -11.46 -4.78 14.21
CA TYR A 8 -11.61 -4.34 12.83
C TYR A 8 -10.98 -2.96 12.57
N LEU A 9 -11.20 -1.98 13.46
CA LEU A 9 -10.58 -0.65 13.35
C LEU A 9 -9.06 -0.72 13.44
N LEU A 10 -8.54 -1.52 14.38
CA LEU A 10 -7.11 -1.77 14.51
C LEU A 10 -6.54 -2.41 13.24
N GLY A 11 -7.28 -3.33 12.62
CA GLY A 11 -6.89 -3.92 11.35
C GLY A 11 -6.81 -2.89 10.21
N VAL A 12 -7.77 -1.97 10.09
CA VAL A 12 -7.72 -0.89 9.09
C VAL A 12 -6.49 0.02 9.31
N CYS A 13 -6.20 0.34 10.57
CA CYS A 13 -5.01 1.13 10.92
C CYS A 13 -3.72 0.37 10.58
N GLY A 14 -3.64 -0.93 10.91
CA GLY A 14 -2.52 -1.80 10.58
C GLY A 14 -2.31 -1.93 9.06
N TYR A 15 -3.38 -2.00 8.28
CA TYR A 15 -3.32 -2.01 6.82
C TYR A 15 -2.66 -0.72 6.29
N MET A 16 -3.06 0.44 6.83
CA MET A 16 -2.46 1.73 6.44
C MET A 16 -0.99 1.83 6.87
N LEU A 17 -0.66 1.31 8.04
CA LEU A 17 0.72 1.30 8.55
C LEU A 17 1.63 0.45 7.67
N LEU A 18 1.21 -0.76 7.31
CA LEU A 18 1.98 -1.63 6.41
C LEU A 18 2.09 -1.03 5.01
N TYR A 19 1.04 -0.36 4.51
CA TYR A 19 1.09 0.37 3.25
C TYR A 19 2.16 1.48 3.26
N THR A 20 2.21 2.29 4.33
CA THR A 20 3.16 3.39 4.45
C THR A 20 4.58 2.86 4.57
N ILE A 21 4.84 1.86 5.43
CA ILE A 21 6.16 1.23 5.57
C ILE A 21 6.63 0.63 4.22
N GLY A 22 5.77 -0.10 3.52
CA GLY A 22 6.11 -0.64 2.19
C GLY A 22 6.37 0.46 1.15
N SER A 23 5.73 1.63 1.27
CA SER A 23 6.02 2.75 0.37
C SER A 23 7.40 3.34 0.63
N THR A 24 7.77 3.47 1.91
CA THR A 24 9.09 3.88 2.34
C THR A 24 10.17 2.94 1.81
N PHE A 25 9.98 1.62 1.93
CA PHE A 25 10.96 0.63 1.45
C PHE A 25 11.13 0.70 -0.06
N LEU A 26 10.03 0.79 -0.82
CA LEU A 26 10.09 0.94 -2.27
C LEU A 26 10.80 2.24 -2.68
N TYR A 27 10.57 3.35 -1.95
CA TYR A 27 11.28 4.60 -2.20
C TYR A 27 12.80 4.43 -2.08
N PHE A 28 13.29 3.75 -1.04
CA PHE A 28 14.73 3.50 -0.87
C PHE A 28 15.31 2.60 -1.97
N LEU A 29 14.61 1.52 -2.32
CA LEU A 29 15.01 0.64 -3.43
C LEU A 29 15.10 1.43 -4.74
N GLN A 30 14.10 2.26 -5.00
CA GLN A 30 14.05 3.11 -6.18
C GLN A 30 15.18 4.15 -6.18
N ALA A 31 15.42 4.84 -5.06
CA ALA A 31 16.48 5.83 -4.96
C ALA A 31 17.87 5.21 -5.18
N GLY A 32 18.14 4.04 -4.58
CA GLY A 32 19.40 3.33 -4.74
C GLY A 32 19.66 2.90 -6.19
N ILE A 33 18.66 2.32 -6.86
CA ILE A 33 18.78 1.83 -8.24
C ILE A 33 18.82 2.99 -9.25
N VAL A 34 18.03 4.04 -9.04
CA VAL A 34 18.04 5.21 -9.95
C VAL A 34 19.36 5.96 -9.86
N ALA A 35 19.93 6.09 -8.66
CA ALA A 35 21.22 6.77 -8.47
C ALA A 35 22.39 6.05 -9.14
N SER A 36 22.33 4.72 -9.32
CA SER A 36 23.38 3.95 -9.99
C SER A 36 23.24 3.91 -11.52
N GLU A 37 22.04 4.15 -12.06
CA GLU A 37 21.72 3.92 -13.48
C GLU A 37 21.46 5.21 -14.27
N ILE A 38 21.06 6.30 -13.60
CA ILE A 38 20.68 7.55 -14.27
C ILE A 38 21.54 8.71 -13.79
N ASP A 39 22.49 9.10 -14.63
CA ASP A 39 23.30 10.30 -14.42
C ASP A 39 22.55 11.57 -14.82
N GLY A 40 22.55 12.56 -13.91
CA GLY A 40 22.07 13.92 -14.15
C GLY A 40 20.61 14.14 -13.76
N ALA A 41 20.38 15.21 -12.99
CA ALA A 41 19.06 15.57 -12.45
C ALA A 41 17.97 15.72 -13.51
N ALA A 42 18.30 16.25 -14.70
CA ALA A 42 17.34 16.40 -15.79
C ALA A 42 16.78 15.05 -16.29
N ARG A 43 17.64 14.02 -16.42
CA ARG A 43 17.21 12.69 -16.86
C ARG A 43 16.42 11.97 -15.78
N GLN A 44 16.80 12.13 -14.52
CA GLN A 44 16.04 11.60 -13.39
C GLN A 44 14.63 12.21 -13.35
N THR A 45 14.51 13.54 -13.48
CA THR A 45 13.21 14.21 -13.54
C THR A 45 12.34 13.73 -14.70
N ALA A 46 12.92 13.64 -15.90
CA ALA A 46 12.18 13.12 -17.07
C ALA A 46 11.70 11.68 -16.85
N TYR A 47 12.55 10.84 -16.25
CA TYR A 47 12.20 9.48 -15.87
C TYR A 47 11.02 9.41 -14.88
N PHE A 48 11.06 10.17 -13.79
CA PHE A 48 9.95 10.23 -12.83
C PHE A 48 8.65 10.75 -13.46
N ALA A 49 8.76 11.74 -14.36
CA ALA A 49 7.61 12.26 -15.10
C ALA A 49 6.98 11.18 -16.01
N THR A 50 7.78 10.37 -16.71
CA THR A 50 7.27 9.26 -17.51
C THR A 50 6.54 8.22 -16.64
N VAL A 51 7.13 7.85 -15.50
CA VAL A 51 6.49 6.93 -14.53
C VAL A 51 5.14 7.50 -14.07
N ASP A 52 5.07 8.79 -13.76
CA ASP A 52 3.84 9.46 -13.34
C ASP A 52 2.76 9.46 -14.43
N ILE A 53 3.13 9.68 -15.69
CA ILE A 53 2.18 9.61 -16.82
C ILE A 53 1.56 8.21 -16.90
N TRP A 54 2.39 7.15 -16.84
CA TRP A 54 1.89 5.78 -16.86
C TRP A 54 0.99 5.46 -15.66
N VAL A 55 1.41 5.85 -14.45
CA VAL A 55 0.61 5.63 -13.23
C VAL A 55 -0.76 6.26 -13.36
N ASN A 56 -0.83 7.54 -13.72
CA ASN A 56 -2.08 8.28 -13.79
C ASN A 56 -2.95 7.81 -14.97
N GLY A 57 -2.36 7.57 -16.14
CA GLY A 57 -3.07 7.06 -17.31
C GLY A 57 -3.70 5.68 -17.07
N LEU A 58 -2.92 4.73 -16.53
CA LEU A 58 -3.44 3.40 -16.18
C LEU A 58 -4.47 3.47 -15.04
N THR A 59 -4.25 4.34 -14.05
CA THR A 59 -5.21 4.55 -12.96
C THR A 59 -6.55 5.00 -13.51
N LEU A 60 -6.56 6.01 -14.37
CA LEU A 60 -7.78 6.55 -14.97
C LEU A 60 -8.49 5.49 -15.82
N ALA A 61 -7.75 4.76 -16.66
CA ALA A 61 -8.31 3.67 -17.46
C ALA A 61 -8.96 2.59 -16.59
N ILE A 62 -8.28 2.12 -15.54
CA ILE A 62 -8.81 1.09 -14.63
C ILE A 62 -9.98 1.65 -13.80
N GLN A 63 -9.95 2.91 -13.38
CA GLN A 63 -11.07 3.53 -12.66
C GLN A 63 -12.34 3.58 -13.50
N LEU A 64 -12.25 4.08 -14.73
CA LEU A 64 -13.40 4.21 -15.62
C LEU A 64 -13.93 2.86 -16.10
N LEU A 65 -13.04 1.90 -16.40
CA LEU A 65 -13.41 0.66 -17.07
C LEU A 65 -13.56 -0.53 -16.13
N ALA A 66 -12.85 -0.59 -15.01
CA ALA A 66 -12.70 -1.84 -14.28
C ALA A 66 -13.03 -1.73 -12.79
N THR A 67 -12.80 -0.59 -12.14
CA THR A 67 -12.83 -0.49 -10.66
C THR A 67 -14.20 -0.86 -10.09
N GLY A 68 -15.28 -0.27 -10.61
CA GLY A 68 -16.64 -0.64 -10.17
C GLY A 68 -16.98 -2.11 -10.42
N ARG A 69 -16.59 -2.65 -11.59
CA ARG A 69 -16.80 -4.06 -11.96
C ARG A 69 -15.98 -5.02 -11.09
N ILE A 70 -14.74 -4.67 -10.77
CA ILE A 70 -13.84 -5.42 -9.90
C ILE A 70 -14.41 -5.47 -8.49
N MET A 71 -14.81 -4.34 -7.92
CA MET A 71 -15.40 -4.31 -6.57
C MET A 71 -16.71 -5.10 -6.51
N ALA A 72 -17.56 -5.01 -7.54
CA ALA A 72 -18.81 -5.76 -7.59
C ALA A 72 -18.60 -7.28 -7.70
N ARG A 73 -17.59 -7.73 -8.46
CA ARG A 73 -17.34 -9.17 -8.69
C ARG A 73 -16.43 -9.82 -7.65
N LEU A 74 -15.34 -9.17 -7.28
CA LEU A 74 -14.34 -9.71 -6.35
C LEU A 74 -14.65 -9.32 -4.90
N GLY A 75 -15.50 -8.32 -4.68
CA GLY A 75 -15.77 -7.76 -3.36
C GLY A 75 -14.62 -6.91 -2.83
N VAL A 76 -14.91 -6.21 -1.72
CA VAL A 76 -13.99 -5.26 -1.08
C VAL A 76 -12.71 -5.95 -0.60
N GLY A 77 -12.83 -7.16 -0.03
CA GLY A 77 -11.71 -7.92 0.53
C GLY A 77 -10.63 -8.30 -0.48
N LEU A 78 -11.02 -8.95 -1.58
CA LEU A 78 -10.07 -9.34 -2.62
C LEU A 78 -9.50 -8.11 -3.36
N THR A 79 -10.31 -7.05 -3.52
CA THR A 79 -9.84 -5.79 -4.11
C THR A 79 -8.77 -5.12 -3.23
N LEU A 80 -8.92 -5.16 -1.90
CA LEU A 80 -7.89 -4.71 -0.95
C LEU A 80 -6.62 -5.56 -1.03
N ALA A 81 -6.75 -6.87 -1.23
CA ALA A 81 -5.64 -7.80 -1.28
C ALA A 81 -4.74 -7.63 -2.52
N ALA A 82 -5.25 -6.99 -3.59
CA ALA A 82 -4.48 -6.78 -4.82
C ALA A 82 -3.17 -6.00 -4.60
N LEU A 83 -3.22 -4.91 -3.81
CA LEU A 83 -2.05 -4.08 -3.56
C LEU A 83 -0.96 -4.75 -2.71
N PRO A 84 -1.25 -5.40 -1.57
CA PRO A 84 -0.25 -6.17 -0.84
C PRO A 84 0.29 -7.35 -1.66
N LEU A 85 -0.54 -8.01 -2.48
CA LEU A 85 -0.07 -9.07 -3.37
C LEU A 85 0.93 -8.55 -4.40
N ILE A 86 0.62 -7.44 -5.06
CA ILE A 86 1.55 -6.76 -5.99
C ILE A 86 2.81 -6.31 -5.26
N SER A 87 2.69 -5.88 -4.01
CA SER A 87 3.84 -5.52 -3.19
C SER A 87 4.72 -6.72 -2.87
N LEU A 88 4.12 -7.86 -2.52
CA LEU A 88 4.84 -9.09 -2.25
C LEU A 88 5.61 -9.57 -3.49
N VAL A 89 4.95 -9.60 -4.65
CA VAL A 89 5.58 -10.00 -5.92
C VAL A 89 6.65 -8.99 -6.34
N GLY A 90 6.39 -7.70 -6.20
CA GLY A 90 7.33 -6.63 -6.57
C GLY A 90 8.59 -6.62 -5.71
N PHE A 91 8.45 -6.81 -4.38
CA PHE A 91 9.60 -6.95 -3.50
C PHE A 91 10.38 -8.23 -3.76
N ALA A 92 9.70 -9.36 -4.04
CA ALA A 92 10.39 -10.59 -4.44
C ALA A 92 11.18 -10.38 -5.74
N GLY A 93 10.56 -9.76 -6.74
CA GLY A 93 11.17 -9.45 -8.02
C GLY A 93 12.39 -8.54 -7.88
N LEU A 94 12.30 -7.46 -7.10
CA LEU A 94 13.43 -6.58 -6.83
C LEU A 94 14.54 -7.25 -6.00
N GLY A 95 14.20 -8.20 -5.12
CA GLY A 95 15.19 -8.97 -4.39
C GLY A 95 16.03 -9.87 -5.30
N LEU A 96 15.43 -10.41 -6.36
CA LEU A 96 16.09 -11.28 -7.33
C LEU A 96 16.79 -10.49 -8.46
N TRP A 97 16.13 -9.47 -8.99
CA TRP A 97 16.58 -8.68 -10.13
C TRP A 97 16.42 -7.17 -9.85
N PRO A 98 17.35 -6.56 -9.11
CA PRO A 98 17.32 -5.14 -8.73
C PRO A 98 17.68 -4.22 -9.92
N THR A 99 16.85 -4.24 -10.96
CA THR A 99 17.05 -3.43 -12.18
C THR A 99 16.14 -2.22 -12.20
N LEU A 100 16.52 -1.19 -12.96
CA LEU A 100 15.69 -0.01 -13.19
C LEU A 100 14.31 -0.38 -13.75
N ALA A 101 14.26 -1.32 -14.70
CA ALA A 101 13.01 -1.79 -15.29
C ALA A 101 12.09 -2.46 -14.25
N ALA A 102 12.65 -3.29 -13.36
CA ALA A 102 11.89 -3.92 -12.29
C ALA A 102 11.30 -2.89 -11.31
N VAL A 103 12.06 -1.83 -10.99
CA VAL A 103 11.57 -0.71 -10.17
C VAL A 103 10.42 0.00 -10.85
N VAL A 104 10.54 0.32 -12.15
CA VAL A 104 9.46 0.97 -12.92
C VAL A 104 8.20 0.14 -12.88
N VAL A 105 8.29 -1.14 -13.26
CA VAL A 105 7.14 -2.05 -13.33
C VAL A 105 6.49 -2.14 -11.96
N PHE A 106 7.28 -2.29 -10.89
CA PHE A 106 6.74 -2.39 -9.55
C PHE A 106 6.10 -1.07 -9.09
N THR A 107 6.76 0.07 -9.26
CA THR A 107 6.24 1.38 -8.88
C THR A 107 4.94 1.71 -9.62
N VAL A 108 4.89 1.45 -10.93
CA VAL A 108 3.68 1.65 -11.73
C VAL A 108 2.56 0.74 -11.24
N ALA A 109 2.80 -0.57 -11.17
CA ALA A 109 1.77 -1.54 -10.76
C ALA A 109 1.24 -1.24 -9.34
N ARG A 110 2.12 -0.94 -8.39
CA ARG A 110 1.77 -0.65 -7.00
C ARG A 110 0.98 0.66 -6.88
N ARG A 111 1.43 1.74 -7.53
CA ARG A 111 0.72 3.04 -7.45
C ARG A 111 -0.63 2.99 -8.17
N THR A 112 -0.67 2.41 -9.37
CA THR A 112 -1.91 2.21 -10.12
C THR A 112 -2.91 1.39 -9.31
N SER A 113 -2.49 0.30 -8.69
CA SER A 113 -3.39 -0.53 -7.87
C SER A 113 -3.85 0.20 -6.61
N ASN A 114 -2.97 0.99 -5.98
CA ASN A 114 -3.35 1.78 -4.82
C ASN A 114 -4.42 2.82 -5.18
N PHE A 115 -4.26 3.56 -6.28
CA PHE A 115 -5.19 4.61 -6.66
C PHE A 115 -6.47 4.07 -7.29
N ALA A 116 -6.37 3.07 -8.16
CA ALA A 116 -7.52 2.51 -8.85
C ALA A 116 -8.34 1.58 -7.96
N LEU A 117 -7.71 0.76 -7.11
CA LEU A 117 -8.39 -0.33 -6.39
C LEU A 117 -8.40 -0.13 -4.88
N SER A 118 -7.23 0.08 -4.26
CA SER A 118 -7.16 0.06 -2.79
C SER A 118 -7.73 1.30 -2.13
N ARG A 119 -7.62 2.49 -2.74
CA ARG A 119 -8.30 3.70 -2.26
C ARG A 119 -9.81 3.50 -2.16
N PRO A 120 -10.55 3.16 -3.24
CA PRO A 120 -11.99 2.95 -3.15
C PRO A 120 -12.36 1.78 -2.23
N ALA A 121 -11.62 0.67 -2.27
CA ALA A 121 -11.90 -0.47 -1.39
C ALA A 121 -11.67 -0.14 0.10
N ARG A 122 -10.69 0.71 0.43
CA ARG A 122 -10.51 1.23 1.79
C ARG A 122 -11.66 2.14 2.22
N GLU A 123 -12.16 3.01 1.35
CA GLU A 123 -13.32 3.84 1.67
C GLU A 123 -14.54 2.96 2.01
N ALA A 124 -14.72 1.86 1.29
CA ALA A 124 -15.76 0.88 1.58
C ALA A 124 -15.61 0.24 2.98
N LEU A 125 -14.38 0.00 3.49
CA LEU A 125 -14.18 -0.51 4.84
C LEU A 125 -14.76 0.40 5.94
N TYR A 126 -14.95 1.69 5.67
CA TYR A 126 -15.53 2.62 6.64
C TYR A 126 -17.06 2.69 6.59
N VAL A 127 -17.71 2.05 5.62
CA VAL A 127 -19.17 2.05 5.49
C VAL A 127 -19.88 1.45 6.71
N PRO A 128 -19.52 0.26 7.22
CA PRO A 128 -20.20 -0.34 8.38
C PRO A 128 -19.80 0.29 9.73
N LEU A 129 -19.06 1.40 9.74
CA LEU A 129 -18.59 2.04 10.96
C LEU A 129 -19.48 3.20 11.38
N SER A 130 -19.73 3.29 12.68
CA SER A 130 -20.35 4.48 13.26
C SER A 130 -19.50 5.74 13.03
N ARG A 131 -20.13 6.92 13.01
CA ARG A 131 -19.47 8.22 12.81
C ARG A 131 -18.27 8.44 13.75
N ILE A 132 -18.42 8.04 15.02
CA ILE A 132 -17.34 8.10 16.03
C ILE A 132 -16.20 7.14 15.69
N GLY A 133 -16.51 5.92 15.24
CA GLY A 133 -15.53 4.94 14.81
C GLY A 133 -14.69 5.44 13.62
N LYS A 134 -15.36 5.99 12.60
CA LYS A 134 -14.70 6.61 11.44
C LYS A 134 -13.78 7.75 11.84
N TYR A 135 -14.24 8.65 12.72
CA TYR A 135 -13.43 9.78 13.20
C TYR A 135 -12.18 9.30 13.96
N LYS A 136 -12.31 8.33 14.86
CA LYS A 136 -11.17 7.77 15.61
C LYS A 136 -10.16 7.07 14.71
N ALA A 137 -10.63 6.30 13.74
CA ALA A 137 -9.75 5.62 12.79
C ALA A 137 -8.93 6.63 11.98
N LYS A 138 -9.59 7.64 11.42
CA LYS A 138 -8.93 8.71 10.67
C LYS A 138 -7.92 9.46 11.54
N ASN A 139 -8.33 9.90 12.73
CA ASN A 139 -7.42 10.62 13.63
C ASN A 139 -6.20 9.77 14.02
N PHE A 140 -6.38 8.47 14.31
CA PHE A 140 -5.25 7.59 14.61
C PHE A 140 -4.35 7.34 13.40
N ILE A 141 -4.91 7.22 12.19
CA ILE A 141 -4.12 7.14 10.97
C ILE A 141 -3.30 8.43 10.80
N ASP A 142 -3.93 9.59 10.93
CA ASP A 142 -3.30 10.90 10.76
C ASP A 142 -2.21 11.18 11.81
N THR A 143 -2.44 10.80 13.07
CA THR A 143 -1.51 11.09 14.18
C THR A 143 -0.51 10.00 14.47
N PHE A 144 -0.85 8.72 14.32
CA PHE A 144 0.03 7.61 14.70
C PHE A 144 0.62 6.95 13.46
N VAL A 145 -0.19 6.61 12.47
CA VAL A 145 0.29 5.87 11.29
C VAL A 145 1.19 6.73 10.42
N TYR A 146 0.79 7.96 10.09
CA TYR A 146 1.65 8.86 9.31
C TYR A 146 2.87 9.31 10.11
N ARG A 147 2.74 9.61 11.41
CA ARG A 147 3.92 9.95 12.24
C ARG A 147 4.91 8.79 12.38
N LEU A 148 4.43 7.56 12.59
CA LEU A 148 5.31 6.39 12.56
C LEU A 148 5.90 6.17 11.18
N GLY A 149 5.14 6.40 10.11
CA GLY A 149 5.62 6.37 8.74
C GLY A 149 6.77 7.34 8.50
N ASP A 150 6.60 8.60 8.93
CA ASP A 150 7.62 9.64 8.83
C ASP A 150 8.84 9.31 9.68
N GLN A 151 8.65 8.82 10.92
CA GLN A 151 9.75 8.46 11.81
C GLN A 151 10.53 7.24 11.29
N ILE A 152 9.82 6.21 10.81
CA ILE A 152 10.43 5.06 10.15
C ILE A 152 11.15 5.52 8.88
N GLY A 153 10.57 6.41 8.08
CA GLY A 153 11.21 7.02 6.91
C GLY A 153 12.51 7.76 7.24
N ALA A 154 12.48 8.58 8.30
CA ALA A 154 13.65 9.32 8.75
C ALA A 154 14.77 8.41 9.30
N TRP A 155 14.40 7.34 10.02
CA TRP A 155 15.36 6.42 10.62
C TRP A 155 15.81 5.28 9.71
N SER A 156 15.03 4.95 8.69
CA SER A 156 15.36 3.84 7.80
C SER A 156 16.62 4.11 6.99
N ASN A 157 16.89 5.35 6.56
CA ASN A 157 18.18 5.65 5.92
C ASN A 157 19.36 5.35 6.85
N GLY A 158 19.29 5.77 8.12
CA GLY A 158 20.32 5.49 9.13
C GLY A 158 20.41 4.01 9.53
N LEU A 159 19.27 3.34 9.68
CA LEU A 159 19.21 1.92 10.05
C LEU A 159 19.70 1.01 8.92
N LEU A 160 19.36 1.32 7.67
CA LEU A 160 19.78 0.54 6.50
C LEU A 160 21.27 0.70 6.22
N LEU A 161 21.80 1.92 6.37
CA LEU A 161 23.24 2.18 6.35
C LEU A 161 23.96 1.48 7.51
N TRP A 162 23.40 1.51 8.72
CA TRP A 162 23.98 0.85 9.90
C TRP A 162 23.97 -0.69 9.79
N LEU A 163 22.90 -1.27 9.23
CA LEU A 163 22.81 -2.71 9.00
C LEU A 163 23.62 -3.20 7.77
N GLY A 164 24.20 -2.28 6.99
CA GLY A 164 24.92 -2.62 5.76
C GLY A 164 24.04 -3.30 4.70
N LEU A 165 22.72 -3.13 4.79
CA LEU A 165 21.79 -3.82 3.90
C LEU A 165 21.75 -3.10 2.55
N GLY A 166 22.30 -3.75 1.53
CA GLY A 166 22.08 -3.35 0.15
C GLY A 166 20.62 -3.53 -0.29
N VAL A 167 20.35 -3.19 -1.56
CA VAL A 167 19.02 -3.28 -2.20
C VAL A 167 18.33 -4.64 -1.93
N THR A 168 19.06 -5.74 -2.04
CA THR A 168 18.54 -7.10 -1.78
C THR A 168 18.14 -7.33 -0.31
N GLY A 169 18.85 -6.74 0.65
CA GLY A 169 18.52 -6.85 2.08
C GLY A 169 17.23 -6.11 2.44
N ILE A 170 17.02 -4.94 1.83
CA ILE A 170 15.77 -4.18 1.99
C ILE A 170 14.60 -4.95 1.36
N ALA A 171 14.79 -5.51 0.17
CA ALA A 171 13.75 -6.24 -0.54
C ALA A 171 13.31 -7.52 0.21
N THR A 172 14.27 -8.28 0.76
CA THR A 172 13.97 -9.52 1.51
C THR A 172 13.27 -9.26 2.84
N THR A 173 13.63 -8.19 3.55
CA THR A 173 12.93 -7.79 4.80
C THR A 173 11.52 -7.24 4.53
N ALA A 174 11.26 -6.74 3.32
CA ALA A 174 9.93 -6.29 2.91
C ALA A 174 8.94 -7.46 2.67
N LEU A 175 9.42 -8.65 2.32
CA LEU A 175 8.59 -9.83 2.03
C LEU A 175 7.70 -10.26 3.19
N PRO A 176 8.21 -10.50 4.42
CA PRO A 176 7.34 -10.87 5.54
C PRO A 176 6.32 -9.77 5.86
N LEU A 177 6.69 -8.49 5.72
CA LEU A 177 5.78 -7.36 5.90
C LEU A 177 4.66 -7.36 4.85
N ALA A 178 4.98 -7.58 3.58
CA ALA A 178 3.99 -7.68 2.50
C ALA A 178 3.09 -8.92 2.66
N GLY A 179 3.64 -10.04 3.13
CA GLY A 179 2.89 -11.25 3.45
C GLY A 179 1.90 -11.03 4.60
N ALA A 180 2.35 -10.43 5.70
CA ALA A 180 1.48 -10.05 6.81
C ALA A 180 0.39 -9.06 6.37
N TRP A 181 0.74 -8.11 5.50
CA TRP A 181 -0.20 -7.15 4.94
C TRP A 181 -1.26 -7.81 4.06
N LEU A 182 -0.88 -8.80 3.24
CA LEU A 182 -1.81 -9.58 2.43
C LEU A 182 -2.80 -10.37 3.31
N LEU A 183 -2.29 -11.05 4.34
CA LEU A 183 -3.14 -11.78 5.29
C LEU A 183 -4.12 -10.84 6.02
N LEU A 184 -3.64 -9.66 6.42
CA LEU A 184 -4.47 -8.64 7.05
C LEU A 184 -5.56 -8.12 6.11
N ALA A 185 -5.25 -7.92 4.82
CA ALA A 185 -6.23 -7.49 3.82
C ALA A 185 -7.34 -8.54 3.64
N LEU A 186 -6.99 -9.83 3.56
CA LEU A 186 -7.94 -10.92 3.46
C LEU A 186 -8.81 -11.04 4.73
N TRP A 187 -8.20 -10.90 5.90
CA TRP A 187 -8.92 -10.89 7.17
C TRP A 187 -9.91 -9.72 7.28
N LEU A 188 -9.48 -8.51 6.89
CA LEU A 188 -10.35 -7.32 6.83
C LEU A 188 -11.52 -7.54 5.87
N GLY A 189 -11.26 -8.14 4.72
CA GLY A 189 -12.28 -8.51 3.74
C GLY A 189 -13.37 -9.42 4.32
N ARG A 190 -12.96 -10.49 5.00
CA ARG A 190 -13.89 -11.42 5.66
C ARG A 190 -14.69 -10.75 6.77
N LYS A 191 -14.03 -9.94 7.60
CA LYS A 191 -14.71 -9.19 8.67
C LYS A 191 -15.70 -8.16 8.12
N HIS A 192 -15.33 -7.44 7.06
CA HIS A 192 -16.21 -6.50 6.39
C HIS A 192 -17.48 -7.16 5.87
N GLN A 193 -17.37 -8.32 5.21
CA GLN A 193 -18.52 -9.11 4.78
C GLN A 193 -19.41 -9.53 5.95
N SER A 194 -18.83 -10.00 7.06
CA SER A 194 -19.61 -10.37 8.26
C SER A 194 -20.34 -9.19 8.91
N LEU A 195 -19.77 -7.98 8.84
CA LEU A 195 -20.38 -6.78 9.39
C LEU A 195 -21.54 -6.29 8.52
N ILE A 196 -21.38 -6.31 7.19
CA ILE A 196 -22.46 -5.96 6.26
C ILE A 196 -23.62 -6.95 6.37
N ALA A 197 -23.34 -8.25 6.48
CA ALA A 197 -24.39 -9.26 6.60
C ALA A 197 -25.17 -9.23 7.93
N ALA A 198 -24.59 -8.62 8.98
CA ALA A 198 -25.21 -8.47 10.28
C ALA A 198 -26.06 -7.19 10.42
N GLU A 199 -25.97 -6.27 9.45
CA GLU A 199 -26.77 -5.05 9.40
C GLU A 199 -28.14 -5.41 8.78
N PRO A 200 -29.27 -5.29 9.51
CA PRO A 200 -30.58 -5.65 8.97
C PRO A 200 -30.90 -4.75 7.78
N ALA A 201 -31.44 -5.35 6.70
CA ALA A 201 -31.83 -4.61 5.51
C ALA A 201 -32.72 -3.42 5.89
N PRO A 202 -32.52 -2.23 5.30
CA PRO A 202 -33.40 -1.11 5.54
C PRO A 202 -34.80 -1.48 5.04
N ASN A 203 -35.77 -1.50 5.97
CA ASN A 203 -37.20 -1.63 5.68
C ASN A 203 -37.69 -0.44 4.84
#